data_AF-A0A5C5XG77-F1
#
_entry.id   AF-A0A5C5XG77-F1
#
_cell.length_a   1.000
_cell.length_b   1.000
_cell.length_c   1.000
_cell.angle_alpha   90.00
_cell.angle_beta   90.00
_cell.angle_gamma   90.00
#
_symmetry.space_group_name_H-M   'P 1'
#
loop_
_entity.id
_entity.type
_entity.pdbx_description
1 polymer ?
#
loop_
_entity_poly.entity_id
_entity_poly.type
_entity_poly.pdbx_seq_one_letter_code
_entity_poly.pdbx_strand_id
1 'polypeptide(L)'
;MDSQQTWIDMLDALRHKKWDEAKELADALYEWIRKGGFPPVTIGDESLGKNWHKTIATFTCLAVANKVDDIRKRRERRQSATKGGD
;
A
#
# COMPACT_ATOMS: atom_id res chain seq x y z
N MET A 1 -13.42 -1.61 10.05
CA MET A 1 -12.01 -2.02 9.82
C MET A 1 -11.16 -1.28 10.84
N ASP A 2 -10.18 -1.94 11.43
CA ASP A 2 -9.18 -1.26 12.25
C ASP A 2 -8.12 -0.66 11.32
N SER A 3 -8.20 0.66 11.10
CA SER A 3 -7.27 1.35 10.20
C SER A 3 -5.82 1.26 10.68
N GLN A 4 -5.59 1.21 12.00
CA GLN A 4 -4.25 1.16 12.56
C GLN A 4 -3.63 -0.21 12.31
N GLN A 5 -4.38 -1.28 12.55
CA GLN A 5 -3.87 -2.62 12.30
C GLN A 5 -3.64 -2.85 10.79
N THR A 6 -4.58 -2.45 9.94
CA THR A 6 -4.43 -2.56 8.47
C THR A 6 -3.21 -1.78 7.96
N TRP A 7 -2.93 -0.60 8.54
CA TRP A 7 -1.72 0.17 8.23
C TRP A 7 -0.43 -0.58 8.58
N ILE A 8 -0.37 -1.15 9.79
CA ILE A 8 0.78 -1.93 10.26
C ILE A 8 1.00 -3.15 9.37
N ASP A 9 -0.06 -3.91 9.09
CA ASP A 9 -0.01 -5.11 8.26
C ASP A 9 0.42 -4.79 6.83
N MET A 10 -0.06 -3.69 6.25
CA MET A 10 0.32 -3.24 4.91
C MET A 10 1.84 -2.98 4.83
N LEU A 11 2.39 -2.27 5.82
CA LEU A 11 3.82 -1.97 5.88
C LEU A 11 4.66 -3.23 6.14
N ASP A 12 4.17 -4.14 6.97
CA ASP A 12 4.82 -5.42 7.23
C ASP A 12 4.87 -6.30 5.98
N ALA A 13 3.73 -6.45 5.29
CA ALA A 13 3.64 -7.17 4.02
C ALA A 13 4.61 -6.59 2.97
N LEU A 14 4.71 -5.26 2.89
CA LEU A 14 5.67 -4.58 2.01
C LEU A 14 7.12 -4.90 2.40
N ARG A 15 7.45 -4.86 3.70
CA ARG A 15 8.77 -5.21 4.24
C ARG A 15 9.15 -6.66 3.91
N HIS A 16 8.21 -7.58 4.02
CA HIS A 16 8.40 -9.01 3.76
C HIS A 16 8.17 -9.42 2.29
N LYS A 17 8.03 -8.45 1.38
CA LYS A 17 7.85 -8.69 -0.06
C LYS A 17 6.59 -9.51 -0.41
N LYS A 18 5.60 -9.51 0.47
CA LYS A 18 4.29 -10.11 0.25
C LYS A 18 3.44 -9.14 -0.57
N TRP A 19 3.76 -9.03 -1.87
CA TRP A 19 3.27 -7.94 -2.72
C TRP A 19 1.76 -7.90 -2.88
N ASP A 20 1.13 -9.07 -3.02
CA ASP A 20 -0.32 -9.15 -3.26
C ASP A 20 -1.08 -8.71 -2.00
N GLU A 21 -0.66 -9.21 -0.84
CA GLU A 21 -1.19 -8.80 0.48
C GLU A 21 -0.98 -7.30 0.74
N ALA A 22 0.22 -6.78 0.45
CA ALA A 22 0.51 -5.36 0.62
C ALA A 22 -0.40 -4.48 -0.24
N LYS A 23 -0.70 -4.90 -1.47
CA LYS A 23 -1.62 -4.16 -2.36
C LYS A 23 -3.07 -4.27 -1.90
N GLU A 24 -3.51 -5.45 -1.48
CA GLU A 24 -4.87 -5.66 -0.96
C GLU A 24 -5.15 -4.78 0.26
N LEU A 25 -4.22 -4.75 1.22
CA LEU A 25 -4.33 -3.91 2.42
C LEU A 25 -4.26 -2.42 2.08
N ALA A 26 -3.42 -2.03 1.12
CA ALA A 26 -3.34 -0.65 0.64
C ALA A 26 -4.64 -0.17 -0.02
N ASP A 27 -5.21 -0.97 -0.92
CA ASP A 27 -6.48 -0.67 -1.60
C ASP A 27 -7.64 -0.60 -0.59
N ALA A 28 -7.70 -1.54 0.36
CA ALA A 28 -8.71 -1.56 1.42
C ALA A 28 -8.62 -0.33 2.33
N LEU A 29 -7.41 0.04 2.77
CA LEU A 29 -7.19 1.20 3.62
C LEU A 29 -7.48 2.52 2.90
N TYR A 30 -7.07 2.63 1.64
CA TYR A 30 -7.37 3.79 0.81
C TYR A 30 -8.88 3.99 0.68
N GLU A 31 -9.62 2.93 0.33
CA GLU A 31 -11.08 2.98 0.17
C GLU A 31 -11.78 3.34 1.48
N TRP A 32 -11.31 2.82 2.61
CA TRP A 32 -11.82 3.19 3.93
C TRP A 32 -11.66 4.69 4.20
N ILE A 33 -10.47 5.24 3.99
CA ILE A 33 -10.18 6.66 4.20
C ILE A 33 -10.97 7.53 3.23
N ARG A 34 -11.08 7.11 1.96
CA ARG A 34 -11.84 7.81 0.91
C ARG A 34 -13.32 7.92 1.26
N LYS A 35 -13.90 6.89 1.88
CA LYS A 35 -15.30 6.86 2.35
C LYS A 35 -15.52 7.64 3.66
N GLY A 36 -14.51 8.34 4.17
CA GLY A 36 -14.61 9.13 5.40
C GLY A 36 -14.27 8.36 6.68
N GLY A 37 -13.74 7.14 6.55
CA GLY A 37 -13.21 6.37 7.67
C GLY A 37 -12.10 7.11 8.42
N PHE A 38 -11.88 6.71 9.69
CA PHE A 38 -10.78 7.26 10.48
C PHE A 38 -9.42 6.82 9.90
N PRO A 39 -8.47 7.74 9.73
CA PRO A 39 -7.13 7.40 9.27
C PRO A 39 -6.33 6.75 10.43
N PRO A 40 -5.32 5.91 10.11
CA PRO A 40 -4.35 5.44 11.10
C PRO A 40 -3.46 6.60 11.58
N VAL A 41 -2.85 6.43 12.75
CA VAL A 41 -1.71 7.25 13.15
C VAL A 41 -0.51 6.84 12.29
N THR A 42 0.05 7.83 11.60
CA THR A 42 1.18 7.67 10.67
C THR A 42 2.47 8.23 11.29
N ILE A 43 3.52 8.39 10.48
CA ILE A 43 4.73 9.11 10.88
C ILE A 43 4.41 10.51 11.44
N GLY A 44 5.19 10.92 12.44
CA GLY A 44 5.02 12.17 13.16
C GLY A 44 4.35 12.00 14.52
N ASP A 45 4.05 13.12 15.16
CA ASP A 45 3.35 13.18 16.44
C ASP A 45 1.82 13.12 16.23
N GLU A 46 1.08 12.51 17.17
CA GLU A 46 -0.39 12.42 17.10
C GLU A 46 -1.09 13.79 17.11
N SER A 47 -0.44 14.80 17.70
CA SER A 47 -0.94 16.19 17.75
C SER A 47 -0.97 16.89 16.38
N LEU A 48 -0.33 16.33 15.36
CA LEU A 48 -0.41 16.84 13.99
C LEU A 48 -1.82 16.73 13.40
N GLY A 49 -2.67 15.91 14.02
CA GLY A 49 -4.11 15.89 13.79
C GLY A 49 -4.54 15.05 12.59
N LYS A 50 -5.87 14.85 12.50
CA LYS A 50 -6.48 13.90 11.57
C LYS A 50 -6.14 14.16 10.09
N ASN A 51 -6.00 15.41 9.68
CA ASN A 51 -5.73 15.76 8.28
C ASN A 51 -4.31 15.38 7.85
N TRP A 52 -3.33 15.54 8.74
CA TRP A 52 -1.95 15.10 8.51
C TRP A 52 -1.92 13.59 8.27
N HIS A 53 -2.44 12.83 9.24
CA HIS A 53 -2.49 11.38 9.20
C HIS A 53 -3.28 10.85 7.99
N LYS A 54 -4.41 11.47 7.68
CA LYS A 54 -5.19 11.16 6.47
C LYS A 54 -4.35 11.34 5.21
N THR A 55 -3.62 12.44 5.09
CA THR A 55 -2.83 12.76 3.90
C THR A 55 -1.69 11.75 3.71
N ILE A 56 -0.92 11.48 4.77
CA ILE A 56 0.19 10.53 4.74
C ILE A 56 -0.31 9.11 4.45
N ALA A 57 -1.39 8.68 5.12
CA ALA A 57 -1.95 7.36 4.89
C ALA A 57 -2.42 7.18 3.44
N THR A 58 -3.17 8.16 2.93
CA THR A 58 -3.67 8.17 1.55
C THR A 58 -2.52 8.08 0.54
N PHE A 59 -1.51 8.93 0.69
CA PHE A 59 -0.33 8.93 -0.18
C PHE A 59 0.39 7.58 -0.16
N THR A 60 0.57 7.02 1.03
CA THR A 60 1.31 5.77 1.21
C THR A 60 0.57 4.59 0.57
N CYS A 61 -0.76 4.49 0.74
CA CYS A 61 -1.56 3.46 0.07
C CYS A 61 -1.38 3.50 -1.46
N LEU A 62 -1.46 4.70 -2.06
CA LEU A 62 -1.25 4.88 -3.49
C LEU A 62 0.18 4.50 -3.92
N ALA A 63 1.19 4.89 -3.14
CA ALA A 63 2.58 4.55 -3.42
C ALA A 63 2.84 3.04 -3.36
N VAL A 64 2.23 2.34 -2.39
CA VAL A 64 2.32 0.87 -2.26
C VAL A 64 1.68 0.18 -3.46
N ALA A 65 0.46 0.56 -3.83
CA ALA A 65 -0.25 -0.04 -4.98
C ALA A 65 0.56 0.13 -6.28
N ASN A 66 1.03 1.34 -6.57
CA ASN A 66 1.85 1.63 -7.74
C ASN A 66 3.15 0.81 -7.76
N LYS A 67 3.82 0.70 -6.61
CA LYS A 67 5.05 -0.10 -6.48
C LYS A 67 4.82 -1.58 -6.78
N VAL A 68 3.71 -2.15 -6.28
CA VAL A 68 3.37 -3.55 -6.53
C VAL A 68 3.05 -3.78 -8.01
N ASP A 69 2.30 -2.89 -8.63
CA ASP A 69 1.97 -2.99 -10.05
C ASP A 69 3.23 -2.90 -10.94
N ASP A 70 4.18 -2.04 -10.58
CA ASP A 70 5.47 -1.95 -11.27
C ASP A 70 6.30 -3.24 -11.12
N ILE A 71 6.29 -3.87 -9.93
CA ILE A 71 6.95 -5.16 -9.70
C ILE A 71 6.33 -6.24 -10.57
N ARG A 72 5.00 -6.29 -10.67
CA ARG A 72 4.26 -7.26 -11.51
C ARG A 72 4.61 -7.09 -12.99
N LYS A 73 4.52 -5.86 -13.51
CA LYS A 73 4.90 -5.54 -14.90
C LYS A 73 6.34 -5.95 -15.23
N ARG A 74 7.28 -5.73 -14.29
CA ARG A 74 8.68 -6.14 -14.46
C ARG A 74 8.85 -7.66 -14.51
N ARG A 75 8.06 -8.42 -13.73
CA ARG A 75 8.07 -9.89 -13.74
C ARG A 75 7.53 -10.44 -15.06
N GLU A 76 6.42 -9.90 -15.55
CA GLU A 76 5.83 -10.31 -16.84
C GLU A 76 6.79 -10.09 -18.01
N ARG A 77 7.42 -8.91 -18.09
CA ARG A 77 8.43 -8.60 -19.13
C ARG A 77 9.62 -9.56 -19.11
N ARG A 78 10.04 -10.01 -17.93
CA ARG A 78 11.12 -11.00 -17.79
C ARG A 78 10.68 -12.36 -18.30
N GLN A 79 9.47 -12.80 -17.97
CA GLN A 79 8.95 -14.10 -18.43
C GLN A 79 8.73 -14.14 -19.94
N SER A 80 8.28 -13.04 -20.56
CA SER A 80 8.13 -12.96 -22.01
C SER A 80 9.47 -12.97 -22.74
N ALA A 81 10.51 -12.34 -22.17
CA ALA A 81 11.85 -12.35 -22.75
C ALA A 81 12.50 -13.74 -22.72
N THR A 82 12.21 -14.56 -21.70
CA THR A 82 12.72 -15.94 -21.62
C THR A 82 12.01 -16.90 -22.58
N LYS A 83 10.75 -16.64 -22.95
CA LYS A 83 9.96 -17.53 -23.84
C LYS A 83 10.15 -17.27 -25.34
N GLY A 84 10.74 -16.15 -25.74
CA GLY A 84 10.92 -15.77 -27.16
C GLY A 84 12.30 -16.04 -27.74
N GLY A 85 13.13 -16.84 -27.05
CA GLY A 85 14.53 -17.12 -27.42
C GLY A 85 14.80 -18.55 -27.92
N ASP A 86 13.76 -19.35 -28.15
CA ASP A 86 13.84 -20.69 -28.79
C ASP A 86 13.37 -20.61 -30.25
#